data_AF-A0A1N6EN47-F1
#
_entry.id   AF-A0A1N6EN47-F1
#
_cell.length_a   1.000
_cell.length_b   1.000
_cell.length_c   1.000
_cell.angle_alpha   90.00
_cell.angle_beta   90.00
_cell.angle_gamma   90.00
#
_symmetry.space_group_name_H-M   'P 1'
#
loop_
_entity.id
_entity.type
_entity.pdbx_description
1 polymer ?
#
loop_
_entity_poly.entity_id
_entity_poly.type
_entity_poly.pdbx_seq_one_letter_code
_entity_poly.pdbx_strand_id
1 'polypeptide(L)'
;MRKRNLIALLPAAAMLTLAGCGGDSAVISDLKEKTFPMGSSLTYEQALDRRAVCASTSWEVIEDSRGREVVRYECDLEGVDGFNEQFVAESSLPEEELSLLSGATHIVEWFHNEGEYEMKDTRVDFHTEGESDETLEMNQRISYKIAVTDEITGLRELLAVSSELQSPWGW
;
A
#
# COMPACT_ATOMS: atom_id res chain seq x y z
N MET A 1 -30.98 -49.06 44.61
CA MET A 1 -29.60 -49.08 44.07
C MET A 1 -29.64 -48.56 42.64
N ARG A 2 -29.28 -47.29 42.42
CA ARG A 2 -29.38 -46.60 41.13
C ARG A 2 -27.97 -46.39 40.60
N LYS A 3 -27.50 -47.26 39.71
CA LYS A 3 -26.24 -47.07 38.96
C LYS A 3 -26.61 -46.51 37.60
N ARG A 4 -26.21 -45.27 37.28
CA ARG A 4 -26.21 -44.77 35.91
C ARG A 4 -24.98 -43.90 35.69
N ASN A 5 -24.21 -44.37 34.72
CA ASN A 5 -22.86 -44.02 34.32
C ASN A 5 -22.64 -42.52 34.09
N LEU A 6 -21.49 -42.05 34.55
CA LEU A 6 -20.89 -40.76 34.24
C LEU A 6 -20.61 -40.68 32.74
N ILE A 7 -21.26 -39.74 32.06
CA ILE A 7 -20.96 -39.35 30.69
C ILE A 7 -19.63 -38.59 30.74
N ALA A 8 -18.60 -39.18 30.12
CA ALA A 8 -17.29 -38.58 29.96
C ALA A 8 -17.41 -37.30 29.11
N LEU A 9 -17.09 -36.16 29.72
CA LEU A 9 -16.83 -34.89 29.05
C LEU A 9 -15.44 -34.98 28.40
N LEU A 10 -15.41 -35.18 27.09
CA LEU A 10 -14.23 -34.95 26.24
C LEU A 10 -14.12 -33.44 25.98
N PRO A 11 -13.04 -32.75 26.40
CA PRO A 11 -12.76 -31.41 25.90
C PRO A 11 -12.25 -31.58 24.46
N ALA A 12 -13.09 -31.24 23.49
CA ALA A 12 -12.64 -31.03 22.13
C ALA A 12 -11.66 -29.86 22.15
N ALA A 13 -10.37 -30.18 22.04
CA ALA A 13 -9.30 -29.23 21.81
C ALA A 13 -9.64 -28.43 20.55
N ALA A 14 -10.16 -27.22 20.75
CA ALA A 14 -10.21 -26.22 19.71
C ALA A 14 -8.77 -25.96 19.28
N MET A 15 -8.40 -26.50 18.12
CA MET A 15 -7.21 -26.09 17.41
C MET A 15 -7.37 -24.60 17.13
N LEU A 16 -6.75 -23.78 17.98
CA LEU A 16 -6.45 -22.40 17.68
C LEU A 16 -5.54 -22.42 16.45
N THR A 17 -6.13 -22.34 15.26
CA THR A 17 -5.39 -21.90 14.09
C THR A 17 -5.01 -20.46 14.37
N LEU A 18 -3.79 -20.26 14.86
CA LEU A 18 -3.10 -18.98 14.75
C LEU A 18 -3.00 -18.69 13.25
N ALA A 19 -4.03 -18.06 12.67
CA ALA A 19 -3.83 -17.24 11.49
C ALA A 19 -2.83 -16.17 11.94
N GLY A 20 -1.64 -16.18 11.32
CA GLY A 20 -0.49 -15.37 11.71
C GLY A 20 -0.88 -13.91 11.80
N CYS A 21 -0.95 -13.41 13.03
CA CYS A 21 -1.10 -11.99 13.32
C CYS A 21 0.29 -11.36 13.17
N GLY A 22 0.54 -10.71 12.04
CA GLY A 22 1.44 -9.55 11.88
C GLY A 22 2.83 -9.63 12.51
N GLY A 23 3.54 -10.76 12.42
CA GLY A 23 4.97 -10.82 12.67
C GLY A 23 5.69 -10.75 11.33
N ASP A 24 6.60 -9.79 11.16
CA ASP A 24 7.41 -9.59 9.95
C ASP A 24 7.78 -10.94 9.30
N SER A 25 7.21 -11.19 8.11
CA SER A 25 7.58 -12.36 7.33
C SER A 25 9.04 -12.25 6.95
N ALA A 26 9.81 -13.34 7.02
CA ALA A 26 11.21 -13.37 6.58
C ALA A 26 11.39 -12.83 5.15
N VAL A 27 10.35 -12.94 4.32
CA VAL A 27 10.27 -12.42 2.95
C VAL A 27 10.21 -10.88 2.93
N ILE A 28 9.43 -10.28 3.83
CA ILE A 28 9.38 -8.82 3.98
C ILE A 28 10.73 -8.30 4.46
N SER A 29 11.32 -8.94 5.48
CA SER A 29 12.65 -8.55 5.98
C SER A 29 13.72 -8.64 4.90
N ASP A 30 13.73 -9.72 4.11
CA ASP A 30 14.68 -9.89 3.01
C ASP A 30 14.53 -8.80 1.93
N LEU A 31 13.30 -8.45 1.51
CA LEU A 31 13.10 -7.35 0.58
C LEU A 31 13.55 -6.00 1.16
N LYS A 32 13.19 -5.73 2.42
CA LYS A 32 13.53 -4.47 3.12
C LYS A 32 15.03 -4.20 3.16
N GLU A 33 15.85 -5.25 3.28
CA GLU A 33 17.31 -5.16 3.34
C GLU A 33 17.98 -4.99 1.97
N LYS A 34 17.29 -5.30 0.86
CA LYS A 34 17.87 -5.16 -0.48
C LYS A 34 18.08 -3.70 -0.86
N THR A 35 19.09 -3.46 -1.71
CA THR A 35 19.36 -2.15 -2.28
C THR A 35 18.18 -1.69 -3.15
N PHE A 36 17.73 -0.47 -2.91
CA PHE A 36 16.68 0.15 -3.70
C PHE A 36 17.21 0.45 -5.12
N PRO A 37 16.40 0.25 -6.18
CA PRO A 37 16.79 0.59 -7.55
C PRO A 37 17.07 2.10 -7.76
N MET A 38 17.26 2.51 -9.02
CA MET A 38 17.53 3.92 -9.40
C MET A 38 18.91 4.47 -9.00
N GLY A 39 19.91 3.61 -8.83
CA GLY A 39 21.27 4.03 -8.45
C GLY A 39 21.36 4.61 -7.04
N SER A 40 20.34 4.34 -6.21
CA SER A 40 20.26 4.76 -4.82
C SER A 40 21.24 3.96 -3.95
N SER A 41 21.75 4.58 -2.89
CA SER A 41 22.46 3.88 -1.82
C SER A 41 21.52 3.39 -0.70
N LEU A 42 20.22 3.67 -0.82
CA LEU A 42 19.20 3.31 0.15
C LEU A 42 18.81 1.84 0.01
N THR A 43 18.30 1.26 1.10
CA THR A 43 17.54 0.00 1.05
C THR A 43 16.06 0.26 0.74
N TYR A 44 15.28 -0.79 0.45
CA TYR A 44 13.82 -0.66 0.31
C TYR A 44 13.17 -0.06 1.55
N GLU A 45 13.55 -0.52 2.74
CA GLU A 45 13.06 0.05 4.01
C GLU A 45 13.34 1.56 4.08
N GLN A 46 14.57 1.97 3.79
CA GLN A 46 14.96 3.37 3.89
C GLN A 46 14.25 4.25 2.86
N ALA A 47 14.03 3.74 1.64
CA ALA A 47 13.37 4.47 0.57
C ALA A 47 11.83 4.52 0.73
N LEU A 48 11.21 3.53 1.37
CA LEU A 48 9.75 3.41 1.44
C LEU A 48 9.18 3.79 2.82
N ASP A 49 9.84 3.42 3.92
CA ASP A 49 9.30 3.63 5.27
C ASP A 49 9.55 5.05 5.82
N ARG A 50 10.33 5.88 5.10
CA ARG A 50 10.69 7.25 5.51
C ARG A 50 10.14 8.33 4.59
N ARG A 51 9.21 7.98 3.72
CA ARG A 51 8.63 8.88 2.73
C ARG A 51 7.76 9.93 3.43
N ALA A 52 8.10 11.20 3.27
CA ALA A 52 7.35 12.32 3.87
C ALA A 52 5.90 12.41 3.37
N VAL A 53 5.62 11.89 2.17
CA VAL A 53 4.26 11.80 1.61
C VAL A 53 3.39 10.75 2.28
N CYS A 54 3.94 9.83 3.08
CA CYS A 54 3.16 8.77 3.73
C CYS A 54 2.79 9.16 5.16
N ALA A 55 1.49 9.19 5.45
CA ALA A 55 0.95 9.33 6.80
C ALA A 55 1.19 8.05 7.61
N SER A 56 1.09 6.92 6.91
CA SER A 56 1.22 5.57 7.44
C SER A 56 1.79 4.66 6.36
N THR A 57 2.49 3.60 6.77
CA THR A 57 2.99 2.57 5.86
C THR A 57 2.71 1.18 6.42
N SER A 58 2.31 0.26 5.55
CA SER A 58 2.08 -1.14 5.89
C SER A 58 2.84 -2.06 4.94
N TRP A 59 3.16 -3.26 5.43
CA TRP A 59 3.75 -4.33 4.65
C TRP A 59 3.03 -5.64 4.97
N GLU A 60 2.68 -6.39 3.94
CA GLU A 60 2.08 -7.70 4.10
C GLU A 60 2.53 -8.67 3.01
N VAL A 61 2.36 -9.96 3.28
CA VAL A 61 2.51 -11.02 2.28
C VAL A 61 1.11 -11.52 1.95
N ILE A 62 0.75 -11.44 0.67
CA ILE A 62 -0.50 -11.95 0.13
C ILE A 62 -0.22 -13.07 -0.87
N GLU A 63 -1.24 -13.85 -1.19
CA GLU A 63 -1.21 -14.80 -2.29
C GLU A 63 -2.02 -14.24 -3.47
N ASP A 64 -1.46 -14.33 -4.68
CA ASP A 64 -2.23 -14.02 -5.87
C ASP A 64 -3.22 -15.14 -6.23
N SER A 65 -4.02 -14.95 -7.29
CA SER A 65 -5.01 -15.94 -7.75
C SER A 65 -4.42 -17.29 -8.17
N ARG A 66 -3.09 -17.42 -8.27
CA ARG A 66 -2.35 -18.63 -8.61
C ARG A 66 -1.57 -19.20 -7.42
N GLY A 67 -1.76 -18.66 -6.21
CA GLY A 67 -1.05 -19.08 -5.00
C GLY A 67 0.43 -18.69 -5.00
N ARG A 68 0.81 -17.67 -5.78
CA ARG A 68 2.17 -17.11 -5.73
C ARG A 68 2.26 -16.07 -4.63
N GLU A 69 3.37 -16.08 -3.91
CA GLU A 69 3.65 -15.11 -2.86
C GLU A 69 3.92 -13.72 -3.47
N VAL A 70 3.23 -12.72 -2.93
CA VAL A 70 3.35 -11.32 -3.31
C VAL A 70 3.58 -10.50 -2.05
N VAL A 71 4.67 -9.73 -2.03
CA VAL A 71 4.88 -8.72 -0.99
C VAL A 71 4.13 -7.47 -1.42
N ARG A 72 3.23 -6.98 -0.56
CA ARG A 72 2.54 -5.71 -0.74
C ARG A 72 3.07 -4.69 0.25
N TYR A 73 3.37 -3.51 -0.27
CA TYR A 73 3.60 -2.30 0.49
C TYR A 73 2.46 -1.33 0.23
N GLU A 74 1.96 -0.70 1.29
CA GLU A 74 0.98 0.38 1.19
C GLU A 74 1.51 1.63 1.90
N CYS A 75 1.19 2.78 1.32
CA CYS A 75 1.48 4.10 1.85
C CYS A 75 0.21 4.93 1.77
N ASP A 76 -0.40 5.19 2.94
CA ASP A 76 -1.52 6.13 3.04
C ASP A 76 -0.97 7.55 2.86
N LEU A 77 -1.49 8.29 1.88
CA LEU A 77 -0.93 9.55 1.46
C LEU A 77 -1.39 10.70 2.34
N GLU A 78 -0.44 11.56 2.71
CA GLU A 78 -0.68 12.86 3.34
C GLU A 78 -1.29 13.86 2.35
N GLY A 79 -1.96 14.89 2.89
CA GLY A 79 -2.39 16.04 2.11
C GLY A 79 -3.68 15.85 1.32
N VAL A 80 -4.48 14.82 1.61
CA VAL A 80 -5.81 14.61 1.04
C VAL A 80 -6.74 15.79 1.35
N ASP A 81 -6.78 16.24 2.61
CA ASP A 81 -7.61 17.39 3.01
C ASP A 81 -7.21 18.66 2.25
N GLY A 82 -5.91 18.96 2.18
CA GLY A 82 -5.41 20.13 1.46
C GLY A 82 -5.62 20.06 -0.06
N PHE A 83 -5.69 18.84 -0.63
CA PHE A 83 -6.08 18.62 -2.01
C PHE A 83 -7.58 18.90 -2.20
N ASN A 84 -8.43 18.38 -1.33
CA ASN A 84 -9.88 18.63 -1.35
C ASN A 84 -10.21 20.12 -1.19
N GLU A 85 -9.57 20.82 -0.25
CA GLU A 85 -9.78 22.27 -0.04
C GLU A 85 -9.49 23.08 -1.31
N GLN A 86 -8.40 22.75 -2.02
CA GLN A 86 -8.06 23.38 -3.30
C GLN A 86 -9.07 23.02 -4.38
N PHE A 87 -9.45 21.75 -4.48
CA PHE A 87 -10.44 21.28 -5.45
C PHE A 87 -11.79 21.98 -5.27
N VAL A 88 -12.24 22.14 -4.02
CA VAL A 88 -13.44 22.92 -3.69
C VAL A 88 -13.28 24.39 -4.08
N ALA A 89 -12.14 25.01 -3.76
CA ALA A 89 -11.88 26.42 -4.07
C ALA A 89 -11.81 26.72 -5.59
N GLU A 90 -11.37 25.75 -6.40
CA GLU A 90 -11.29 25.85 -7.86
C GLU A 90 -12.59 25.43 -8.55
N SER A 91 -13.45 24.68 -7.86
CA SER A 91 -14.73 24.25 -8.37
C SER A 91 -15.75 25.38 -8.39
N SER A 92 -16.66 25.34 -9.36
CA SER A 92 -17.85 26.18 -9.40
C SER A 92 -19.07 25.55 -8.71
N LEU A 93 -18.95 24.29 -8.28
CA LEU A 93 -20.02 23.50 -7.67
C LEU A 93 -19.98 23.62 -6.14
N PRO A 94 -21.12 23.49 -5.46
CA PRO A 94 -21.14 23.42 -4.00
C PRO A 94 -20.50 22.11 -3.49
N GLU A 95 -19.95 22.14 -2.27
CA GLU A 95 -19.16 21.03 -1.69
C GLU A 95 -19.95 19.72 -1.63
N GLU A 96 -21.25 19.79 -1.31
CA GLU A 96 -22.14 18.63 -1.26
C GLU A 96 -22.36 17.93 -2.60
N GLU A 97 -22.04 18.58 -3.72
CA GLU A 97 -22.10 18.00 -5.07
C GLU A 97 -20.75 17.46 -5.53
N LEU A 98 -19.67 17.66 -4.75
CA LEU A 98 -18.32 17.20 -5.08
C LEU A 98 -18.05 15.83 -4.48
N SER A 99 -17.47 14.96 -5.29
CA SER A 99 -16.91 13.69 -4.83
C SER A 99 -15.53 13.95 -4.22
N LEU A 100 -15.51 14.30 -2.93
CA LEU A 100 -14.26 14.54 -2.21
C LEU A 100 -13.58 13.22 -1.85
N LEU A 101 -12.25 13.26 -1.82
CA LEU A 101 -11.45 12.12 -1.41
C LEU A 101 -11.58 11.90 0.09
N SER A 102 -11.86 10.67 0.51
CA SER A 102 -11.76 10.23 1.90
C SER A 102 -10.35 9.72 2.23
N GLY A 103 -9.57 9.38 1.21
CA GLY A 103 -8.18 8.94 1.36
C GLY A 103 -7.52 8.67 0.01
N ALA A 104 -6.22 8.43 0.03
CA ALA A 104 -5.49 7.91 -1.12
C ALA A 104 -4.35 7.00 -0.63
N THR A 105 -4.18 5.85 -1.26
CA THR A 105 -3.18 4.85 -0.87
C THR A 105 -2.30 4.49 -2.06
N HIS A 106 -1.00 4.74 -1.95
CA HIS A 106 -0.03 4.25 -2.93
C HIS A 106 0.36 2.80 -2.59
N ILE A 107 0.08 1.89 -3.52
CA ILE A 107 0.30 0.46 -3.36
C ILE A 107 1.40 0.02 -4.32
N VAL A 108 2.32 -0.79 -3.82
CA VAL A 108 3.36 -1.44 -4.62
C VAL A 108 3.40 -2.92 -4.29
N GLU A 109 3.36 -3.76 -5.31
CA GLU A 109 3.39 -5.21 -5.15
C GLU A 109 4.60 -5.81 -5.87
N TRP A 110 5.26 -6.77 -5.24
CA TRP A 110 6.35 -7.54 -5.84
C TRP A 110 6.05 -9.03 -5.76
N PHE A 111 6.20 -9.74 -6.89
CA PHE A 111 6.30 -11.19 -6.87
C PHE A 111 7.60 -11.59 -6.17
N HIS A 112 7.52 -12.57 -5.28
CA HIS A 112 8.69 -13.21 -4.71
C HIS A 112 8.88 -14.60 -5.31
N ASN A 113 10.11 -14.90 -5.75
CA ASN A 113 10.52 -16.23 -6.18
C ASN A 113 11.99 -16.48 -5.83
N GLU A 114 12.25 -17.44 -4.94
CA GLU A 114 13.61 -17.89 -4.57
C GLU A 114 14.58 -16.74 -4.19
N GLY A 115 14.10 -15.71 -3.47
CA GLY A 115 14.89 -14.56 -3.02
C GLY A 115 15.04 -13.44 -4.04
N GLU A 116 14.41 -13.57 -5.21
CA GLU A 116 14.28 -12.52 -6.23
C GLU A 116 12.91 -11.85 -6.15
N TYR A 117 12.88 -10.54 -6.43
CA TYR A 117 11.67 -9.72 -6.35
C TYR A 117 11.45 -8.96 -7.65
N GLU A 118 10.29 -9.15 -8.25
CA GLU A 118 9.87 -8.46 -9.47
C GLU A 118 8.65 -7.62 -9.18
N MET A 119 8.72 -6.30 -9.42
CA MET A 119 7.56 -5.43 -9.25
C MET A 119 6.45 -5.89 -10.19
N LYS A 120 5.36 -6.35 -9.59
CA LYS A 120 4.15 -6.80 -10.26
C LYS A 120 3.27 -5.62 -10.64
N ASP A 121 3.08 -4.72 -9.69
CA ASP A 121 2.07 -3.67 -9.77
C ASP A 121 2.48 -2.44 -8.95
N THR A 122 2.08 -1.26 -9.39
CA THR A 122 2.21 -0.03 -8.62
C THR A 122 1.14 0.96 -9.05
N ARG A 123 0.36 1.42 -8.08
CA ARG A 123 -0.82 2.26 -8.34
C ARG A 123 -1.16 3.14 -7.15
N VAL A 124 -1.97 4.17 -7.38
CA VAL A 124 -2.61 4.95 -6.32
C VAL A 124 -4.10 4.67 -6.38
N ASP A 125 -4.64 4.11 -5.31
CA ASP A 125 -6.08 3.92 -5.13
C ASP A 125 -6.62 5.14 -4.36
N PHE A 126 -7.59 5.83 -4.95
CA PHE A 126 -8.28 6.99 -4.40
C PHE A 126 -9.63 6.55 -3.83
N HIS A 127 -9.86 6.87 -2.57
CA HIS A 127 -11.07 6.49 -1.85
C HIS A 127 -12.02 7.69 -1.81
N THR A 128 -13.31 7.45 -2.04
CA THR A 128 -14.37 8.47 -1.91
C THR A 128 -15.49 7.95 -1.02
N GLU A 129 -16.25 8.83 -0.37
CA GLU A 129 -17.38 8.39 0.48
C GLU A 129 -18.61 7.89 -0.35
N GLY A 130 -18.55 7.95 -1.68
CA GLY A 130 -19.71 7.91 -2.59
C GLY A 130 -19.73 6.81 -3.67
N GLU A 131 -19.10 5.65 -3.45
CA GLU A 131 -19.20 4.38 -4.21
C GLU A 131 -18.24 4.12 -5.38
N SER A 132 -17.38 5.05 -5.80
CA SER A 132 -16.34 4.70 -6.80
C SER A 132 -14.94 5.05 -6.32
N ASP A 133 -14.13 4.01 -6.12
CA ASP A 133 -12.70 4.15 -6.01
C ASP A 133 -12.13 4.41 -7.41
N GLU A 134 -11.25 5.38 -7.53
CA GLU A 134 -10.46 5.59 -8.75
C GLU A 134 -9.06 5.02 -8.55
N THR A 135 -8.46 4.49 -9.61
CA THR A 135 -7.09 3.96 -9.56
C THR A 135 -6.26 4.68 -10.61
N LEU A 136 -5.12 5.22 -10.19
CA LEU A 136 -4.06 5.70 -11.07
C LEU A 136 -2.96 4.64 -11.14
N GLU A 137 -2.91 3.95 -12.28
CA GLU A 137 -1.81 3.05 -12.61
C GLU A 137 -0.50 3.83 -12.79
N MET A 138 0.58 3.32 -12.21
CA MET A 138 1.90 3.90 -12.29
C MET A 138 2.85 2.93 -12.99
N ASN A 139 3.87 3.47 -13.66
CA ASN A 139 4.97 2.61 -14.10
C ASN A 139 6.04 2.52 -13.00
N GLN A 140 6.82 1.45 -13.04
CA GLN A 140 7.89 1.17 -12.08
C GLN A 140 8.87 2.33 -11.90
N ARG A 141 9.28 2.98 -12.99
CA ARG A 141 10.26 4.08 -12.94
C ARG A 141 9.70 5.27 -12.15
N ILE A 142 8.44 5.61 -12.35
CA ILE A 142 7.76 6.71 -11.66
C ILE A 142 7.63 6.39 -10.17
N SER A 143 7.15 5.18 -9.84
CA SER A 143 7.02 4.72 -8.46
C SER A 143 8.34 4.81 -7.68
N TYR A 144 9.43 4.29 -8.27
CA TYR A 144 10.75 4.37 -7.64
C TYR A 144 11.30 5.80 -7.58
N LYS A 145 11.05 6.64 -8.58
CA LYS A 145 11.49 8.03 -8.55
C LYS A 145 10.80 8.80 -7.43
N ILE A 146 9.49 8.62 -7.26
CA ILE A 146 8.71 9.24 -6.19
C ILE A 146 9.19 8.76 -4.81
N ALA A 147 9.48 7.47 -4.66
CA ALA A 147 9.98 6.93 -3.39
C ALA A 147 11.30 7.59 -2.92
N VAL A 148 12.16 7.99 -3.84
CA VAL A 148 13.46 8.61 -3.51
C VAL A 148 13.48 10.15 -3.61
N THR A 149 12.33 10.78 -3.85
CA THR A 149 12.20 12.24 -3.94
C THR A 149 11.60 12.78 -2.65
N ASP A 150 12.41 13.49 -1.87
CA ASP A 150 12.08 14.04 -0.56
C ASP A 150 11.19 15.30 -0.61
N GLU A 151 11.17 15.99 -1.74
CA GLU A 151 10.32 17.17 -1.98
C GLU A 151 8.82 16.83 -2.11
N ILE A 152 8.48 15.54 -2.27
CA ILE A 152 7.09 15.09 -2.34
C ILE A 152 6.59 14.86 -0.92
N THR A 153 5.79 15.80 -0.42
CA THR A 153 5.28 15.79 0.96
C THR A 153 3.77 15.58 1.05
N GLY A 154 3.06 15.58 -0.07
CA GLY A 154 1.60 15.41 -0.09
C GLY A 154 1.08 14.92 -1.45
N LEU A 155 -0.21 14.59 -1.47
CA LEU A 155 -0.90 14.06 -2.65
C LEU A 155 -0.73 14.97 -3.88
N ARG A 156 -0.86 16.29 -3.72
CA ARG A 156 -0.79 17.22 -4.85
C ARG A 156 0.55 17.16 -5.57
N GLU A 157 1.65 17.22 -4.82
CA GLU A 157 3.01 17.14 -5.37
C GLU A 157 3.26 15.78 -6.02
N LEU A 158 2.74 14.70 -5.44
CA LEU A 158 2.83 13.36 -6.01
C LEU A 158 2.13 13.30 -7.38
N LEU A 159 0.92 13.84 -7.50
CA LEU A 159 0.17 13.85 -8.76
C LEU A 159 0.84 14.73 -9.82
N ALA A 160 1.38 15.88 -9.42
CA ALA A 160 2.13 16.75 -10.32
C ALA A 160 3.35 16.03 -10.92
N VAL A 161 4.18 15.42 -10.06
CA VAL A 161 5.38 14.67 -10.49
C VAL A 161 4.98 13.45 -11.33
N SER A 162 3.93 12.73 -10.95
CA SER A 162 3.43 11.60 -11.72
C SER A 162 3.02 12.03 -13.14
N SER A 163 2.25 13.12 -13.26
CA SER A 163 1.82 13.67 -14.55
C SER A 163 2.99 14.10 -15.43
N GLU A 164 3.98 14.80 -14.85
CA GLU A 164 5.19 15.22 -15.56
C GLU A 164 5.99 14.03 -16.10
N LEU A 165 6.16 12.98 -15.29
CA LEU A 165 6.91 11.79 -15.67
C LEU A 165 6.15 10.86 -16.64
N GLN A 166 4.82 10.97 -16.70
CA GLN A 166 4.00 10.26 -17.69
C GLN A 166 3.95 10.99 -19.05
N SER A 167 4.31 12.27 -19.11
CA SER A 167 4.31 13.05 -20.35
C SER A 167 5.31 12.49 -21.38
N PRO A 168 4.87 12.23 -22.64
CA PRO A 168 5.76 11.82 -23.73
C PRO A 168 6.88 12.83 -24.03
N TRP A 169 6.72 14.06 -23.55
CA TRP A 169 7.60 15.20 -23.77
C TRP A 169 8.38 15.58 -22.50
N GLY A 170 8.54 14.67 -21.53
CA GLY A 170 9.30 14.93 -20.31
C GLY A 170 10.66 15.57 -20.60
N TRP A 171 10.86 16.76 -20.04
CA TRP A 171 12.04 17.61 -20.22
C TRP A 171 13.12 17.18 -19.24
#